data_AF-A0A3D4W9U2-F1
#
_entry.id   AF-A0A3D4W9U2-F1
#
_cell.length_a   1.000
_cell.length_b   1.000
_cell.length_c   1.000
_cell.angle_alpha   90.00
_cell.angle_beta   90.00
_cell.angle_gamma   90.00
#
_symmetry.space_group_name_H-M   'P 1'
#
loop_
_entity.id
_entity.type
_entity.pdbx_description
1 polymer ?
#
loop_
_entity_poly.entity_id
_entity_poly.type
_entity_poly.pdbx_seq_one_letter_code
_entity_poly.pdbx_strand_id
1 'polypeptide(L)'
;MKTKKYEELRLHYKIWFTDDNDKGILGDGKYKILKAIDESGSLMSACENLGITYRRTWNDLKSIEKQLGFPLLEKTRGGADGGSTILTPEGKKLIRAFDDFHEKMDEIMQYHFALLKQQLLSDE
;
A
#
# COMPACT_ATOMS: atom_id res chain seq x y z
N MET A 1 35.45 10.92 16.14
CA MET A 1 34.81 9.77 15.46
C MET A 1 33.36 9.58 15.96
N LYS A 2 32.57 10.66 16.11
CA LYS A 2 31.22 10.64 16.71
C LYS A 2 30.08 11.09 15.76
N THR A 3 30.42 11.72 14.64
CA THR A 3 29.49 12.37 13.70
C THR A 3 28.71 11.43 12.76
N LYS A 4 29.12 10.16 12.61
CA LYS A 4 28.47 9.20 11.67
C LYS A 4 27.10 8.69 12.11
N LYS A 5 26.71 8.87 13.38
CA LYS A 5 25.54 8.19 13.98
C LYS A 5 24.22 8.60 13.34
N TYR A 6 24.07 9.87 12.96
CA TYR A 6 22.82 10.41 12.42
C TYR A 6 22.82 10.54 10.89
N GLU A 7 23.99 10.54 10.24
CA GLU A 7 24.15 10.59 8.78
C GLU A 7 23.59 9.33 8.08
N GLU A 8 23.71 8.18 8.74
CA GLU A 8 23.26 6.89 8.22
C GLU A 8 21.74 6.66 8.39
N LEU A 9 21.02 7.54 9.10
CA LEU A 9 19.59 7.38 9.31
C LEU A 9 18.82 7.47 7.98
N ARG A 10 17.78 6.64 7.87
CA ARG A 10 16.82 6.63 6.78
C ARG A 10 15.42 6.73 7.36
N LEU A 11 14.58 7.53 6.73
CA LEU A 11 13.18 7.64 7.09
C LEU A 11 12.41 6.50 6.43
N HIS A 12 11.71 5.74 7.26
CA HIS A 12 10.67 4.81 6.84
C HIS A 12 9.45 5.06 7.69
N TYR A 13 8.28 5.12 7.05
CA TYR A 13 7.00 5.29 7.72
C TYR A 13 5.95 4.44 7.00
N LYS A 14 4.79 4.27 7.64
CA LYS A 14 3.66 3.53 7.07
C LYS A 14 2.38 4.31 7.24
N ILE A 15 1.50 4.21 6.26
CA ILE A 15 0.17 4.83 6.31
C ILE A 15 -0.89 3.72 6.38
N TRP A 16 -1.88 3.91 7.25
CA TRP A 16 -3.07 3.08 7.28
C TRP A 16 -4.29 3.89 7.69
N PHE A 17 -5.44 3.49 7.16
CA PHE A 17 -6.75 4.04 7.46
C PHE A 17 -7.51 3.10 8.39
N THR A 18 -8.28 3.68 9.30
CA THR A 18 -9.12 2.97 10.26
C THR A 18 -10.58 3.37 10.09
N ASP A 19 -11.49 2.57 10.64
CA ASP A 19 -12.85 3.01 10.91
C ASP A 19 -12.90 3.86 12.20
N ASP A 20 -14.11 4.29 12.57
CA ASP A 20 -14.37 5.10 13.78
C ASP A 20 -14.02 4.38 15.10
N ASN A 21 -13.75 3.06 15.06
CA ASN A 21 -13.37 2.25 16.21
C ASN A 21 -11.87 1.88 16.18
N ASP A 22 -11.05 2.64 15.45
CA ASP A 22 -9.61 2.42 15.26
C ASP A 22 -9.25 1.07 14.62
N LYS A 23 -10.21 0.38 14.01
CA LYS A 23 -9.95 -0.88 13.33
C LYS A 23 -9.40 -0.61 11.94
N GLY A 24 -8.22 -1.15 11.65
CA GLY A 24 -7.55 -1.00 10.35
C GLY A 24 -8.36 -1.53 9.18
N ILE A 25 -8.57 -0.67 8.17
CA ILE A 25 -9.24 -0.96 6.92
C ILE A 25 -8.21 -1.26 5.84
N LEU A 26 -7.39 -0.27 5.50
CA LEU A 26 -6.43 -0.34 4.40
C LEU A 26 -5.14 0.36 4.79
N GLY A 27 -3.99 -0.22 4.45
CA GLY A 27 -2.69 0.44 4.58
C GLY A 27 -1.69 -0.10 3.58
N ASP A 28 -0.45 0.35 3.65
CA ASP A 28 0.60 0.12 2.64
C ASP A 28 0.73 -1.34 2.20
N GLY A 29 0.58 -2.28 3.13
CA GLY A 29 0.68 -3.71 2.82
C GLY A 29 -0.41 -4.16 1.84
N LYS A 30 -1.67 -3.78 2.09
CA LYS A 30 -2.81 -4.13 1.22
C LYS A 30 -2.82 -3.28 -0.03
N TYR A 31 -2.39 -2.02 0.10
CA TYR A 31 -2.19 -1.12 -1.01
C TYR A 31 -1.21 -1.68 -2.06
N LYS A 32 -0.04 -2.18 -1.64
CA LYS A 32 0.94 -2.83 -2.54
C LYS A 32 0.36 -4.03 -3.28
N ILE A 33 -0.50 -4.80 -2.62
CA ILE A 33 -1.18 -5.93 -3.25
C ILE A 33 -2.14 -5.44 -4.34
N LEU A 34 -2.94 -4.42 -4.04
CA LEU A 34 -3.87 -3.84 -5.01
C LEU A 34 -3.13 -3.24 -6.22
N LYS A 35 -1.99 -2.56 -6.04
CA LYS A 35 -1.16 -2.10 -7.17
C LYS A 35 -0.64 -3.26 -8.01
N ALA A 36 -0.10 -4.31 -7.38
CA ALA A 36 0.38 -5.48 -8.09
C ALA A 36 -0.73 -6.17 -8.90
N ILE A 37 -1.98 -6.14 -8.43
CA ILE A 37 -3.14 -6.63 -9.19
C ILE A 37 -3.44 -5.72 -10.39
N ASP A 38 -3.39 -4.40 -10.24
CA ASP A 38 -3.59 -3.47 -11.36
C ASP A 38 -2.54 -3.66 -12.46
N GLU A 39 -1.28 -3.82 -12.06
CA GLU A 39 -0.13 -3.97 -12.96
C GLU A 39 -0.14 -5.33 -13.69
N SER A 40 -0.47 -6.41 -12.97
CA SER A 40 -0.44 -7.77 -13.54
C SER A 40 -1.75 -8.22 -14.18
N GLY A 41 -2.86 -7.54 -13.90
CA GLY A 41 -4.19 -7.97 -14.32
C GLY A 41 -4.67 -9.29 -13.68
N SER A 42 -3.98 -9.77 -12.64
CA SER A 42 -4.25 -11.06 -12.03
C SER A 42 -3.87 -11.09 -10.55
N LEU A 43 -4.83 -11.47 -9.70
CA LEU A 43 -4.55 -11.73 -8.28
C LEU A 43 -3.53 -12.85 -8.07
N MET A 44 -3.53 -13.87 -8.92
CA MET A 44 -2.59 -14.98 -8.81
C MET A 44 -1.17 -14.49 -9.08
N SER A 45 -0.96 -13.78 -10.18
CA SER A 45 0.34 -13.22 -10.55
C SER A 45 0.82 -12.18 -9.54
N ALA A 46 -0.08 -11.34 -9.01
CA ALA A 46 0.26 -10.43 -7.91
C ALA A 46 0.75 -11.17 -6.66
N CYS A 47 0.12 -12.30 -6.32
CA CYS A 47 0.52 -13.11 -5.18
C CYS A 47 1.87 -13.80 -5.38
N GLU A 48 2.12 -14.32 -6.59
CA GLU A 48 3.41 -14.91 -6.99
C GLU A 48 4.54 -13.86 -6.93
N ASN A 49 4.32 -12.68 -7.53
CA ASN A 49 5.29 -11.59 -7.57
C ASN A 49 5.66 -11.07 -6.17
N LEU A 50 4.68 -11.04 -5.25
CA LEU A 50 4.89 -10.55 -3.90
C LEU A 50 5.28 -11.65 -2.89
N GLY A 51 5.32 -12.92 -3.30
CA GLY A 51 5.63 -14.05 -2.42
C GLY A 51 4.58 -14.25 -1.30
N ILE A 52 3.31 -13.96 -1.58
CA ILE A 52 2.21 -14.03 -0.61
C ILE A 52 1.16 -15.09 -0.97
N THR A 53 0.42 -15.55 0.03
CA THR A 53 -0.57 -16.62 -0.16
C THR A 53 -1.87 -16.12 -0.77
N TYR A 54 -2.24 -16.61 -1.95
CA TYR A 54 -3.49 -16.28 -2.65
C TYR A 54 -4.73 -16.31 -1.76
N ARG A 55 -4.95 -17.41 -1.01
CA ARG A 55 -6.14 -17.56 -0.14
C ARG A 55 -6.21 -16.49 0.95
N ARG A 56 -5.07 -16.17 1.58
CA ARG A 56 -5.00 -15.14 2.62
C ARG A 56 -5.29 -13.77 2.02
N THR A 57 -4.63 -13.45 0.90
CA THR A 57 -4.84 -12.20 0.18
C THR A 57 -6.29 -12.01 -0.23
N TRP A 58 -6.93 -13.05 -0.80
CA TRP A 58 -8.33 -13.01 -1.18
C TRP A 58 -9.24 -12.69 0.02
N ASN A 59 -9.04 -13.38 1.15
CA ASN A 59 -9.82 -13.14 2.36
C ASN A 59 -9.62 -11.73 2.92
N ASP A 60 -8.39 -11.24 2.91
CA ASP A 60 -8.06 -9.89 3.34
C ASP A 60 -8.80 -8.87 2.47
N LEU A 61 -8.72 -8.98 1.15
CA LEU A 61 -9.39 -8.06 0.23
C LEU A 61 -10.92 -8.11 0.39
N LYS A 62 -11.51 -9.30 0.60
CA LYS A 62 -12.95 -9.41 0.91
C LYS A 62 -13.35 -8.76 2.22
N SER A 63 -12.48 -8.79 3.23
CA SER A 63 -12.71 -8.06 4.49
C SER A 63 -12.72 -6.55 4.26
N ILE A 64 -11.80 -6.05 3.42
CA ILE A 64 -11.71 -4.63 3.08
C ILE A 64 -12.94 -4.19 2.29
N GLU A 65 -13.36 -4.95 1.28
CA GLU A 65 -14.59 -4.68 0.51
C GLU A 65 -15.82 -4.57 1.42
N LYS A 66 -15.94 -5.46 2.40
CA LYS A 66 -17.04 -5.42 3.37
C LYS A 66 -17.02 -4.15 4.23
N GLN A 67 -15.85 -3.67 4.61
CA GLN A 67 -15.69 -2.46 5.42
C GLN A 67 -15.92 -1.19 4.60
N LEU A 68 -15.47 -1.17 3.35
CA LEU A 68 -15.63 -0.04 2.44
C LEU A 68 -17.03 0.03 1.81
N GLY A 69 -17.79 -1.07 1.78
CA GLY A 69 -19.13 -1.13 1.22
C GLY A 69 -19.17 -1.22 -0.31
N PHE A 70 -18.04 -1.51 -0.97
CA PHE A 70 -17.96 -1.69 -2.42
C PHE A 70 -16.93 -2.76 -2.81
N PRO A 71 -17.08 -3.41 -3.97
CA PRO A 71 -16.11 -4.38 -4.46
C PRO A 71 -14.83 -3.69 -4.95
N LEU A 72 -13.67 -4.19 -4.54
CA LEU A 72 -12.35 -3.77 -5.00
C LEU A 72 -11.95 -4.54 -6.25
N LEU A 73 -12.44 -5.77 -6.39
CA LEU A 73 -12.08 -6.68 -7.48
C LEU A 73 -13.29 -7.10 -8.30
N GLU A 74 -13.15 -7.06 -9.62
CA GLU A 74 -14.03 -7.72 -10.56
C GLU A 74 -13.39 -9.02 -11.07
N LYS A 75 -14.24 -10.05 -11.20
CA LYS A 75 -13.83 -11.36 -11.67
C LYS A 75 -14.46 -11.66 -13.02
N THR A 76 -13.62 -11.92 -14.01
CA THR A 76 -14.09 -12.51 -15.26
C THR A 76 -13.99 -14.02 -15.13
N ARG A 77 -15.12 -14.72 -15.27
CA ARG A 77 -15.11 -16.17 -15.37
C ARG A 77 -14.47 -16.55 -16.71
N GLY A 78 -13.38 -17.30 -16.66
CA GLY A 78 -12.70 -17.77 -17.86
C GLY A 78 -13.18 -19.15 -18.29
N GLY A 79 -13.33 -19.32 -19.60
CA GLY A 79 -13.30 -20.62 -20.29
C GLY A 79 -11.86 -21.12 -20.42
N ALA A 80 -11.50 -21.71 -21.56
CA ALA A 80 -10.22 -22.40 -21.79
C ALA A 80 -8.94 -21.59 -21.43
N ASP A 81 -8.98 -20.25 -21.49
CA ASP A 81 -7.83 -19.38 -21.23
C ASP A 81 -7.70 -18.89 -19.77
N GLY A 82 -8.55 -19.36 -18.87
CA GLY A 82 -8.49 -19.03 -17.44
C GLY A 82 -9.19 -17.71 -17.07
N GLY A 83 -9.58 -17.59 -15.79
CA GLY A 83 -10.30 -16.41 -15.27
C GLY A 83 -9.34 -15.28 -14.88
N SER A 84 -9.76 -14.02 -15.09
CA SER A 84 -9.00 -12.84 -14.65
C SER A 84 -9.61 -12.24 -13.38
N THR A 85 -8.77 -11.57 -12.58
CA THR A 85 -9.21 -10.81 -11.41
C THR A 85 -8.50 -9.47 -11.46
N ILE A 86 -9.25 -8.42 -11.79
CA ILE A 86 -8.75 -7.05 -11.95
C ILE A 86 -9.48 -6.12 -10.99
N LEU A 87 -8.98 -4.89 -10.85
CA LEU A 87 -9.63 -3.89 -10.01
C LEU A 87 -10.88 -3.33 -10.66
N THR A 88 -11.91 -3.11 -9.84
CA THR A 88 -13.09 -2.32 -10.22
C THR A 88 -12.70 -0.85 -10.47
N PRO A 89 -13.55 -0.05 -11.14
CA PRO A 89 -13.35 1.39 -11.26
C PRO A 89 -13.14 2.10 -9.91
N GLU A 90 -13.91 1.72 -8.88
CA GLU A 90 -13.79 2.23 -7.52
C GLU A 90 -12.46 1.80 -6.87
N GLY A 91 -12.04 0.55 -7.07
CA GLY A 91 -10.74 0.05 -6.62
C GLY A 91 -9.57 0.83 -7.25
N LYS A 92 -9.64 1.12 -8.55
CA LYS A 92 -8.64 1.96 -9.25
C LYS A 92 -8.63 3.38 -8.73
N LYS A 93 -9.81 3.97 -8.49
CA LYS A 93 -9.93 5.30 -7.90
C LYS A 93 -9.28 5.36 -6.51
N LEU A 94 -9.51 4.35 -5.68
CA LEU A 94 -8.92 4.25 -4.34
C LEU A 94 -7.38 4.20 -4.41
N ILE A 95 -6.82 3.36 -5.30
CA ILE A 95 -5.36 3.26 -5.46
C ILE A 95 -4.76 4.58 -5.92
N ARG A 96 -5.35 5.22 -6.94
CA ARG A 96 -4.86 6.52 -7.44
C ARG A 96 -4.87 7.58 -6.35
N ALA A 97 -5.95 7.68 -5.58
CA ALA A 97 -6.01 8.60 -4.45
C ALA A 97 -4.95 8.29 -3.40
N PHE A 98 -4.63 7.01 -3.20
CA PHE A 98 -3.58 6.61 -2.26
C PHE A 98 -2.17 6.88 -2.79
N ASP A 99 -1.93 6.71 -4.10
CA ASP A 99 -0.69 7.11 -4.79
C ASP A 99 -0.43 8.61 -4.58
N ASP A 100 -1.40 9.45 -4.94
CA ASP A 100 -1.31 10.91 -4.81
C ASP A 100 -1.06 11.34 -3.35
N PHE A 101 -1.64 10.60 -2.40
CA PHE A 101 -1.44 10.85 -0.98
C PHE A 101 -0.02 10.48 -0.53
N HIS A 102 0.50 9.32 -0.95
CA HIS A 102 1.87 8.91 -0.63
C HIS A 102 2.90 9.87 -1.20
N GLU A 103 2.74 10.31 -2.46
CA GLU A 103 3.68 11.24 -3.10
C GLU A 103 3.81 12.54 -2.28
N LYS A 104 2.68 13.15 -1.91
CA LYS A 104 2.67 14.37 -1.09
C LYS A 104 3.24 14.14 0.30
N MET A 105 2.90 13.01 0.93
CA MET A 105 3.42 12.69 2.26
C MET A 105 4.92 12.40 2.23
N ASP A 106 5.44 11.75 1.18
CA ASP A 106 6.86 11.47 1.02
C ASP A 106 7.65 12.77 0.96
N GLU A 107 7.21 13.75 0.16
CA GLU A 107 7.86 15.06 0.07
C GLU A 107 7.92 15.76 1.44
N ILE A 108 6.78 15.85 2.13
CA ILE A 108 6.67 16.52 3.44
C ILE A 108 7.54 15.81 4.48
N MET A 109 7.46 14.49 4.54
CA MET A 109 8.15 13.70 5.55
C MET A 109 9.66 13.72 5.33
N GLN A 110 10.13 13.64 4.07
CA GLN A 110 11.56 13.75 3.76
C GLN A 110 12.11 15.14 4.08
N TYR A 111 11.34 16.20 3.80
CA TYR A 111 11.72 17.56 4.17
C TYR A 111 11.93 17.70 5.69
N HIS A 112 10.94 17.29 6.49
CA HIS A 112 11.04 17.37 7.94
C HIS A 112 12.11 16.42 8.52
N PHE A 113 12.33 15.27 7.89
CA PHE A 113 13.40 14.36 8.28
C PHE A 113 14.79 14.96 8.02
N ALA A 114 14.97 15.72 6.94
CA ALA A 114 16.22 16.44 6.68
C ALA A 114 16.50 17.50 7.76
N LEU A 115 15.48 18.26 8.17
CA LEU A 115 15.59 19.22 9.27
C LEU A 115 15.92 18.55 10.61
N LEU A 116 15.25 17.44 10.92
CA LEU A 116 15.54 16.63 12.11
C LEU A 116 17.01 16.20 12.14
N LYS A 117 17.55 15.73 11.01
CA LYS A 117 18.97 15.36 10.94
C LYS A 117 19.91 16.54 11.14
N GLN A 118 19.59 17.71 10.59
CA GLN A 118 20.41 18.91 10.80
C GLN A 118 20.45 19.29 12.27
N GLN A 119 19.30 19.31 12.95
CA GLN A 119 19.23 19.60 14.39
C GLN A 119 20.06 18.61 15.22
N LEU A 120 19.93 17.31 14.93
CA LEU A 120 20.69 16.27 15.63
C LEU A 120 22.21 16.34 15.40
N LEU A 121 22.66 16.94 14.30
CA LEU A 121 24.08 17.14 13.98
C LEU A 121 24.63 18.48 14.48
N SER A 122 23.77 19.47 14.74
CA SER A 122 24.16 20.79 15.26
C SER A 122 24.24 20.88 16.78
N ASP A 123 23.66 19.91 17.49
CA ASP A 123 23.71 19.80 18.94
C ASP A 123 25.00 19.07 19.45
N GLU A 124 26.01 18.86 18.59
CA GLU A 124 27.41 18.51 18.93
C GLU A 124 28.34 19.73 18.84
#